data_AF-A0A969P0I8-F1
#
_entry.id   AF-A0A969P0I8-F1
#
_cell.length_a   1.000
_cell.length_b   1.000
_cell.length_c   1.000
_cell.angle_alpha   90.00
_cell.angle_beta   90.00
_cell.angle_gamma   90.00
#
_symmetry.space_group_name_H-M   'P 1'
#
loop_
_entity.id
_entity.type
_entity.pdbx_description
1 polymer ?
#
loop_
_entity_poly.entity_id
_entity_poly.type
_entity_poly.pdbx_seq_one_letter_code
_entity_poly.pdbx_strand_id
1 'polypeptide(L)'
;MPVAQPVHETEDDPQDAATADSMGDRLLDGFSLAGPYMALLAAWVATCGSLLMSEVLHWTPCVLCWYQRILMYPLTIIIAIGILRADQQMAWYVLPFSVVGAGTSLYHYLLVRTDWLPPFPCSVGIPCTVEYLNWFGFINVPFLALMAFLIISFTITAPVLSSPSAQLHPPRLAVSLPMVAALIALVIGGSIALGVWQ
;
A
#
# COMPACT_ATOMS: atom_id res chain seq x y z
N MET A 1 37.96 10.65 55.50
CA MET A 1 38.43 10.75 54.11
C MET A 1 37.57 9.84 53.26
N PRO A 2 36.57 10.36 52.52
CA PRO A 2 35.89 9.59 51.50
C PRO A 2 36.71 9.64 50.21
N VAL A 3 37.10 8.47 49.71
CA VAL A 3 37.75 8.29 48.41
C VAL A 3 36.69 8.54 47.34
N ALA A 4 36.84 9.62 46.57
CA ALA A 4 36.04 9.86 45.37
C ALA A 4 36.41 8.80 44.32
N GLN A 5 35.43 8.01 43.87
CA GLN A 5 35.62 7.09 42.75
C GLN A 5 35.64 7.88 41.44
N PRO A 6 36.46 7.49 40.45
CA PRO A 6 36.45 8.13 39.14
C PRO A 6 35.13 7.81 38.42
N VAL A 7 34.50 8.86 37.90
CA VAL A 7 33.31 8.79 37.04
C VAL A 7 33.77 8.17 35.72
N HIS A 8 33.20 7.02 35.37
CA HIS A 8 33.44 6.38 34.09
C HIS A 8 32.61 7.15 33.05
N GLU A 9 33.20 8.18 32.42
CA GLU A 9 32.65 8.73 31.18
C GLU A 9 32.74 7.63 30.12
N THR A 10 31.58 7.17 29.66
CA THR A 10 31.50 6.41 28.41
C THR A 10 31.79 7.40 27.29
N GLU A 11 33.03 7.42 26.81
CA GLU A 11 33.36 8.01 25.51
C GLU A 11 32.54 7.27 24.46
N ASP A 12 31.45 7.88 23.99
CA ASP A 12 30.75 7.45 22.78
C ASP A 12 31.74 7.57 21.62
N ASP A 13 32.20 6.43 21.10
CA ASP A 13 33.17 6.34 20.01
C ASP A 13 32.55 6.88 18.69
N PRO A 14 33.16 7.88 18.02
CA PRO A 14 32.69 8.39 16.73
C PRO A 14 32.54 7.31 15.64
N GLN A 15 33.23 6.17 15.77
CA GLN A 15 33.09 5.03 14.84
C GLN A 15 31.74 4.29 14.98
N ASP A 16 31.12 4.26 16.17
CA ASP A 16 29.85 3.56 16.41
C ASP A 16 28.66 4.36 15.85
N ALA A 17 28.74 5.68 15.86
CA ALA A 17 27.73 6.55 15.24
C ALA A 17 27.74 6.43 13.71
N ALA A 18 28.91 6.39 13.08
CA ALA A 18 29.04 6.29 11.62
C ALA A 18 28.60 4.93 11.07
N THR A 19 28.77 3.85 11.84
CA THR A 19 28.34 2.50 11.43
C THR A 19 26.83 2.29 11.61
N ALA A 20 26.23 2.84 12.68
CA ALA A 20 24.78 2.88 12.87
C ALA A 20 24.07 3.71 11.78
N ASP A 21 24.63 4.87 11.41
CA ASP A 21 24.18 5.70 10.30
C ASP A 21 24.24 4.91 8.97
N SER A 22 25.36 4.22 8.72
CA SER A 22 25.52 3.40 7.50
C SER A 22 24.59 2.18 7.41
N MET A 23 24.22 1.57 8.55
CA MET A 23 23.28 0.44 8.57
C MET A 23 21.85 0.93 8.41
N GLY A 24 21.51 2.06 9.03
CA GLY A 24 20.26 2.78 8.80
C GLY A 24 20.08 3.15 7.33
N ASP A 25 21.09 3.77 6.73
CA ASP A 25 21.12 4.14 5.32
C ASP A 25 20.96 2.93 4.40
N ARG A 26 21.62 1.81 4.70
CA ARG A 26 21.47 0.56 3.93
C ARG A 26 20.08 -0.07 4.03
N LEU A 27 19.45 0.00 5.20
CA LEU A 27 18.09 -0.47 5.38
C LEU A 27 17.11 0.44 4.63
N LEU A 28 17.28 1.76 4.73
CA LEU A 28 16.49 2.75 4.01
C LEU A 28 16.66 2.63 2.49
N ASP A 29 17.87 2.37 2.01
CA ASP A 29 18.18 2.11 0.60
C ASP A 29 17.53 0.81 0.10
N GLY A 30 17.51 -0.23 0.93
CA GLY A 30 16.80 -1.47 0.61
C GLY A 30 15.28 -1.26 0.48
N PHE A 31 14.70 -0.47 1.39
CA PHE A 31 13.28 -0.11 1.36
C PHE A 31 12.93 0.80 0.19
N SER A 32 13.79 1.77 -0.15
CA SER A 32 13.55 2.68 -1.27
C SER A 32 13.60 1.96 -2.62
N LEU A 33 14.48 0.95 -2.76
CA LEU A 33 14.57 0.13 -3.97
C LEU A 33 13.37 -0.81 -4.14
N ALA A 34 12.84 -1.35 -3.03
CA ALA A 34 11.68 -2.23 -3.03
C ALA A 34 10.33 -1.49 -3.07
N GLY A 35 10.31 -0.19 -2.76
CA GLY A 35 9.10 0.61 -2.58
C GLY A 35 8.09 0.54 -3.74
N PRO A 36 8.48 0.87 -4.99
CA PRO A 36 7.58 0.84 -6.14
C PRO A 36 6.99 -0.56 -6.41
N TYR A 37 7.76 -1.61 -6.16
CA TYR A 37 7.32 -3.00 -6.33
C TYR A 37 6.26 -3.38 -5.29
N MET A 38 6.46 -2.99 -4.04
CA MET A 38 5.47 -3.18 -2.97
C MET A 38 4.18 -2.40 -3.24
N ALA A 39 4.30 -1.17 -3.76
CA ALA A 39 3.15 -0.37 -4.19
C ALA A 39 2.37 -1.06 -5.32
N LEU A 40 3.07 -1.60 -6.33
CA LEU A 40 2.44 -2.33 -7.42
C LEU A 40 1.70 -3.57 -6.92
N LEU A 41 2.35 -4.38 -6.07
CA LEU A 41 1.74 -5.57 -5.50
C LEU A 41 0.46 -5.23 -4.72
N ALA A 42 0.51 -4.20 -3.86
CA ALA A 42 -0.65 -3.73 -3.11
C ALA A 42 -1.80 -3.27 -4.02
N ALA A 43 -1.49 -2.49 -5.06
CA ALA A 43 -2.49 -2.00 -6.01
C ALA A 43 -3.15 -3.14 -6.81
N TRP A 44 -2.36 -4.14 -7.23
CA TRP A 44 -2.88 -5.31 -7.93
C TRP A 44 -3.74 -6.19 -7.05
N VAL A 45 -3.29 -6.51 -5.83
CA VAL A 45 -4.09 -7.30 -4.87
C VAL A 45 -5.41 -6.61 -4.58
N ALA A 46 -5.41 -5.28 -4.39
CA ALA A 46 -6.64 -4.52 -4.17
C ALA A 46 -7.57 -4.54 -5.40
N THR A 47 -7.02 -4.41 -6.60
CA THR A 47 -7.79 -4.42 -7.86
C THR A 47 -8.39 -5.79 -8.14
N CYS A 48 -7.59 -6.85 -8.05
CA CYS A 48 -8.04 -8.23 -8.20
C CYS A 48 -9.04 -8.63 -7.11
N GLY A 49 -8.80 -8.24 -5.85
CA GLY A 49 -9.75 -8.49 -4.75
C GLY A 49 -11.09 -7.80 -4.99
N SER A 50 -11.09 -6.56 -5.45
CA SER A 50 -12.30 -5.83 -5.82
C SER A 50 -13.07 -6.49 -6.97
N LEU A 51 -12.37 -7.02 -7.97
CA LEU A 51 -12.98 -7.72 -9.10
C LEU A 51 -13.56 -9.07 -8.68
N LEU A 52 -12.82 -9.84 -7.86
CA LEU A 52 -13.27 -11.13 -7.36
C LEU A 52 -14.56 -11.02 -6.54
N MET A 53 -14.67 -9.98 -5.70
CA MET A 53 -15.90 -9.71 -4.94
C MET A 53 -17.10 -9.39 -5.86
N SER A 54 -16.88 -8.71 -6.98
CA SER A 54 -17.95 -8.30 -7.90
C SER A 54 -18.38 -9.42 -8.85
N GLU A 55 -17.42 -10.14 -9.44
CA GLU A 55 -17.68 -11.14 -10.49
C GLU A 55 -17.98 -12.52 -9.92
N VAL A 56 -17.28 -12.92 -8.86
CA VAL A 56 -17.39 -14.28 -8.31
C VAL A 56 -18.38 -14.32 -7.13
N LEU A 57 -18.27 -13.37 -6.20
CA LEU A 57 -19.14 -13.31 -5.02
C LEU A 57 -20.45 -12.54 -5.28
N HIS A 58 -20.59 -11.93 -6.48
CA HIS A 58 -21.75 -11.13 -6.89
C HIS A 58 -22.13 -10.02 -5.90
N TRP A 59 -21.14 -9.44 -5.21
CA TRP A 59 -21.36 -8.29 -4.33
C TRP A 59 -21.46 -7.02 -5.16
N THR A 60 -22.64 -6.42 -5.16
CA THR A 60 -22.94 -5.19 -5.85
C THR A 60 -22.26 -3.99 -5.16
N PRO A 61 -21.36 -3.27 -5.85
CA PRO A 61 -20.63 -2.17 -5.23
C PRO A 61 -21.54 -0.97 -5.00
N CYS A 62 -21.41 -0.33 -3.84
CA CYS A 62 -22.04 0.96 -3.58
C CYS A 62 -21.33 2.10 -4.33
N VAL A 63 -21.95 3.28 -4.38
CA VAL A 63 -21.40 4.47 -5.07
C VAL A 63 -20.01 4.85 -4.54
N LEU A 64 -19.80 4.72 -3.23
CA LEU A 64 -18.52 5.06 -2.58
C LEU A 64 -17.41 4.05 -2.92
N CYS A 65 -17.73 2.76 -2.98
CA CYS A 65 -16.83 1.73 -3.52
C CYS A 65 -16.49 1.99 -4.99
N TRP A 66 -17.43 2.53 -5.77
CA TRP A 66 -17.21 2.87 -7.17
C TRP A 66 -16.16 3.98 -7.32
N TYR A 67 -16.22 5.01 -6.49
CA TYR A 67 -15.17 6.04 -6.43
C TYR A 67 -13.80 5.46 -6.04
N GLN A 68 -13.75 4.54 -5.08
CA GLN A 68 -12.50 3.86 -4.71
C GLN A 68 -11.92 3.05 -5.89
N ARG A 69 -12.76 2.39 -6.69
CA ARG A 69 -12.33 1.66 -7.91
C ARG A 69 -11.76 2.60 -8.98
N ILE A 70 -12.43 3.74 -9.23
CA ILE A 70 -11.93 4.74 -10.20
C ILE A 70 -10.55 5.26 -9.79
N LEU A 71 -10.28 5.38 -8.50
CA LEU A 71 -8.97 5.83 -8.00
C LEU A 71 -7.93 4.71 -8.02
N MET A 72 -8.30 3.48 -7.66
CA MET A 72 -7.36 2.36 -7.55
C MET A 72 -6.95 1.77 -8.92
N TYR A 73 -7.88 1.66 -9.88
CA TYR A 73 -7.61 0.95 -11.13
C TYR A 73 -6.56 1.65 -12.01
N PRO A 74 -6.60 2.97 -12.23
CA PRO A 74 -5.54 3.67 -12.95
C PRO A 74 -4.19 3.56 -12.25
N LEU A 75 -4.16 3.46 -10.92
CA LEU A 75 -2.93 3.34 -10.14
C LEU A 75 -2.12 2.11 -10.48
N THR A 76 -2.77 0.96 -10.68
CA THR A 76 -2.08 -0.26 -11.09
C THR A 76 -1.33 -0.08 -12.41
N ILE A 77 -1.96 0.60 -13.37
CA ILE A 77 -1.41 0.85 -14.70
C ILE A 77 -0.29 1.89 -14.63
N ILE A 78 -0.51 3.01 -13.92
CA ILE A 78 0.46 4.10 -13.81
C ILE A 78 1.74 3.61 -13.12
N ILE A 79 1.61 2.88 -12.00
CA ILE A 79 2.78 2.33 -11.28
C ILE A 79 3.50 1.31 -12.15
N ALA A 80 2.78 0.42 -12.85
CA ALA A 80 3.39 -0.56 -13.75
C ALA A 80 4.20 0.11 -14.87
N ILE A 81 3.63 1.13 -15.53
CA ILE A 81 4.30 1.89 -16.58
C ILE A 81 5.49 2.68 -16.01
N GLY A 82 5.34 3.29 -14.83
CA GLY A 82 6.40 4.02 -14.14
C GLY A 82 7.62 3.14 -13.86
N ILE A 83 7.40 1.90 -13.42
CA ILE A 83 8.46 0.91 -13.22
C ILE A 83 9.10 0.51 -14.56
N LEU A 84 8.30 0.22 -15.59
CA LEU A 84 8.82 -0.17 -16.92
C LEU A 84 9.64 0.92 -17.60
N ARG A 85 9.27 2.19 -17.39
CA ARG A 85 9.98 3.36 -17.93
C ARG A 85 11.09 3.88 -17.01
N ALA A 86 11.25 3.30 -15.82
CA ALA A 86 12.13 3.81 -14.76
C ALA A 86 11.92 5.32 -14.51
N ASP A 87 10.65 5.76 -14.50
CA ASP A 87 10.28 7.16 -14.37
C ASP A 87 10.41 7.64 -12.92
N GLN A 88 11.34 8.54 -12.67
CA GLN A 88 11.61 9.12 -11.35
C GLN A 88 10.50 10.06 -10.87
N GLN A 89 9.66 10.57 -11.79
CA GLN A 89 8.59 11.50 -11.47
C GLN A 89 7.25 10.80 -11.22
N MET A 90 7.19 9.46 -11.25
CA MET A 90 5.93 8.73 -11.08
C MET A 90 5.23 9.04 -9.75
N ALA A 91 5.98 9.38 -8.70
CA ALA A 91 5.44 9.74 -7.40
C ALA A 91 4.46 10.92 -7.47
N TRP A 92 4.71 11.90 -8.34
CA TRP A 92 3.85 13.07 -8.52
C TRP A 92 2.48 12.74 -9.11
N TYR A 93 2.38 11.67 -9.89
CA TYR A 93 1.11 11.20 -10.46
C TYR A 93 0.38 10.23 -9.54
N VAL A 94 1.12 9.38 -8.82
CA VAL A 94 0.55 8.34 -7.95
C VAL A 94 0.06 8.90 -6.62
N LEU A 95 0.82 9.81 -6.00
CA LEU A 95 0.49 10.38 -4.70
C LEU A 95 -0.90 11.04 -4.63
N PRO A 96 -1.28 11.99 -5.52
CA PRO A 96 -2.58 12.66 -5.41
C PRO A 96 -3.74 11.67 -5.47
N PHE A 97 -3.67 10.69 -6.37
CA PHE A 97 -4.69 9.65 -6.45
C PHE A 97 -4.73 8.76 -5.20
N SER A 98 -3.56 8.35 -4.68
CA SER A 98 -3.49 7.50 -3.48
C SER A 98 -4.02 8.20 -2.23
N VAL A 99 -3.75 9.50 -2.08
CA VAL A 99 -4.20 10.32 -0.94
C VAL A 99 -5.71 10.55 -1.00
N VAL A 100 -6.25 10.87 -2.19
CA VAL A 100 -7.70 11.02 -2.38
C VAL A 100 -8.42 9.68 -2.18
N GLY A 101 -7.81 8.57 -2.63
CA GLY A 101 -8.29 7.22 -2.40
C GLY A 101 -8.34 6.88 -0.91
N ALA A 102 -7.26 7.13 -0.18
CA ALA A 102 -7.19 6.95 1.27
C ALA A 102 -8.26 7.77 2.00
N GLY A 103 -8.44 9.04 1.64
CA GLY A 103 -9.48 9.90 2.20
C GLY A 103 -10.90 9.36 1.96
N THR A 104 -11.17 8.88 0.73
CA THR A 104 -12.46 8.28 0.37
C THR A 104 -12.71 6.97 1.12
N SER A 105 -11.70 6.11 1.24
CA SER A 105 -11.80 4.85 1.98
C SER A 105 -11.94 5.07 3.48
N LEU A 106 -11.24 6.06 4.05
CA LEU A 106 -11.39 6.44 5.45
C LEU A 106 -12.80 6.96 5.73
N TYR A 107 -13.32 7.84 4.87
CA TYR A 107 -14.70 8.31 4.95
C TYR A 107 -15.71 7.16 4.91
N HIS A 108 -15.52 6.21 3.98
CA HIS A 108 -16.39 5.03 3.89
C HIS A 108 -16.32 4.15 5.14
N TYR A 109 -15.10 3.92 5.66
CA TYR A 109 -14.91 3.16 6.89
C TYR A 109 -15.62 3.82 8.07
N LEU A 110 -15.47 5.13 8.25
CA LEU A 110 -16.14 5.87 9.31
C LEU A 110 -17.66 5.85 9.15
N LEU A 111 -18.19 6.00 7.94
CA LEU A 111 -19.63 5.94 7.67
C LEU A 111 -20.25 4.59 8.05
N VAL A 112 -19.50 3.52 7.87
CA VAL A 112 -19.95 2.16 8.19
C VAL A 112 -19.81 1.85 9.70
N ARG A 113 -18.77 2.38 10.35
CA ARG A 113 -18.46 2.08 11.75
C ARG A 113 -19.07 3.05 12.76
N THR A 114 -19.43 4.26 12.32
CA THR A 114 -19.96 5.32 13.17
C THR A 114 -21.26 5.84 12.59
N ASP A 115 -22.24 6.09 13.45
CA ASP A 115 -23.51 6.74 13.07
C ASP A 115 -23.40 8.28 13.01
N TRP A 116 -22.19 8.82 13.19
CA TRP A 116 -21.94 10.26 13.22
C TRP A 116 -22.14 10.92 11.85
N LEU A 117 -22.03 10.15 10.78
CA LEU A 117 -22.18 10.64 9.41
C LEU A 117 -23.48 10.08 8.81
N PRO A 118 -24.48 10.94 8.51
CA PRO A 118 -25.68 10.47 7.84
C PRO A 118 -25.34 9.99 6.43
N PRO A 119 -25.92 8.87 5.97
CA PRO A 119 -25.76 8.42 4.59
C PRO A 119 -26.34 9.46 3.62
N PHE A 120 -25.87 9.45 2.37
CA PHE A 120 -26.39 10.37 1.35
C PHE A 120 -27.91 10.15 1.16
N PRO A 121 -28.73 11.21 1.21
CA PRO A 121 -30.19 11.10 1.18
C PRO A 121 -30.74 10.58 -0.16
N CYS A 122 -29.91 10.58 -1.22
CA CYS A 122 -30.24 10.03 -2.52
C CYS A 122 -29.12 9.10 -2.98
N SER A 123 -29.24 7.80 -2.69
CA SER A 123 -28.36 6.77 -3.23
C SER A 123 -29.08 5.98 -4.32
N VAL A 124 -28.50 5.93 -5.52
CA VAL A 124 -28.96 5.01 -6.58
C VAL A 124 -28.34 3.65 -6.32
N GLY A 125 -29.17 2.64 -6.07
CA GLY A 125 -28.72 1.27 -5.79
C GLY A 125 -28.62 0.95 -4.29
N ILE A 126 -27.61 0.17 -3.90
CA ILE A 126 -27.44 -0.34 -2.53
C ILE A 126 -26.79 0.71 -1.64
N PRO A 127 -27.27 0.91 -0.40
CA PRO A 127 -26.70 1.88 0.51
C PRO A 127 -25.26 1.53 0.89
N CYS A 128 -24.42 2.56 1.07
CA CYS A 128 -23.00 2.40 1.43
C CYS A 128 -22.80 1.91 2.88
N THR A 129 -23.87 1.80 3.66
CA THR A 129 -23.85 1.29 5.04
C THR A 129 -23.92 -0.23 5.11
N VAL A 130 -24.14 -0.93 3.99
CA VAL A 130 -24.22 -2.39 3.95
C VAL A 130 -22.82 -3.00 4.02
N GLU A 131 -22.59 -3.81 5.06
CA GLU A 131 -21.37 -4.60 5.22
C GLU A 131 -21.55 -6.02 4.67
N TYR A 132 -20.82 -6.37 3.61
CA TYR A 132 -20.78 -7.76 3.09
C TYR A 132 -19.75 -8.64 3.81
N LEU A 133 -18.67 -8.04 4.31
CA LEU A 133 -17.56 -8.73 4.96
C LEU A 133 -17.29 -8.08 6.30
N ASN A 134 -17.38 -8.88 7.36
CA ASN A 134 -17.08 -8.47 8.73
C ASN A 134 -16.45 -9.63 9.51
N TRP A 135 -15.15 -9.86 9.30
CA TRP A 135 -14.47 -11.04 9.85
C TRP A 135 -14.13 -10.87 11.35
N PHE A 136 -13.86 -9.66 11.81
CA PHE A 136 -13.41 -9.40 13.19
C PHE A 136 -14.11 -8.21 13.87
N GLY A 137 -15.22 -7.73 13.34
CA GLY A 137 -15.86 -6.50 13.82
C GLY A 137 -15.18 -5.21 13.34
N PHE A 138 -14.03 -5.30 12.67
CA PHE A 138 -13.26 -4.16 12.14
C PHE A 138 -12.72 -4.35 10.72
N ILE A 139 -12.49 -5.60 10.28
CA ILE A 139 -12.00 -5.89 8.92
C ILE A 139 -13.19 -5.92 7.96
N ASN A 140 -13.39 -4.77 7.32
CA ASN A 140 -14.38 -4.57 6.27
C ASN A 140 -13.70 -4.24 4.93
N VAL A 141 -14.45 -4.35 3.84
CA VAL A 141 -13.99 -3.96 2.49
C VAL A 141 -13.37 -2.54 2.44
N PRO A 142 -14.00 -1.47 2.98
CA PRO A 142 -13.39 -0.13 2.96
C PRO A 142 -12.09 -0.03 3.78
N PHE A 143 -11.93 -0.84 4.83
CA PHE A 143 -10.69 -0.88 5.62
C PHE A 143 -9.54 -1.49 4.83
N LEU A 144 -9.81 -2.58 4.10
CA LEU A 144 -8.80 -3.21 3.22
C LEU A 144 -8.34 -2.24 2.12
N ALA A 145 -9.27 -1.49 1.52
CA ALA A 145 -8.95 -0.46 0.55
C ALA A 145 -8.12 0.69 1.15
N LEU A 146 -8.47 1.14 2.36
CA LEU A 146 -7.70 2.15 3.09
C LEU A 146 -6.25 1.70 3.32
N MET A 147 -6.05 0.47 3.80
CA MET A 147 -4.71 -0.09 4.01
C MET A 147 -3.90 -0.17 2.72
N ALA A 148 -4.52 -0.56 1.61
CA ALA A 148 -3.85 -0.59 0.30
C ALA A 148 -3.39 0.82 -0.13
N PHE A 149 -4.25 1.83 -0.04
CA PHE A 149 -3.87 3.20 -0.39
C PHE A 149 -2.78 3.78 0.53
N LEU A 150 -2.80 3.45 1.82
CA LEU A 150 -1.76 3.87 2.76
C LEU A 150 -0.41 3.21 2.46
N ILE A 151 -0.41 1.90 2.16
CA ILE A 151 0.82 1.18 1.77
C ILE A 151 1.39 1.81 0.50
N ILE A 152 0.56 2.07 -0.52
CA ILE A 152 0.99 2.72 -1.77
C ILE A 152 1.57 4.12 -1.48
N SER A 153 0.86 4.93 -0.69
CA SER A 153 1.30 6.29 -0.34
C SER A 153 2.66 6.28 0.36
N PHE A 154 2.83 5.41 1.36
CA PHE A 154 4.06 5.32 2.15
C PHE A 154 5.26 4.83 1.30
N THR A 155 5.05 3.74 0.56
CA THR A 155 6.12 3.10 -0.23
C THR A 155 6.56 3.93 -1.43
N ILE A 156 5.67 4.77 -1.99
CA ILE A 156 6.02 5.71 -3.06
C ILE A 156 6.65 7.01 -2.53
N THR A 157 6.34 7.42 -1.30
CA THR A 157 6.96 8.61 -0.69
C THR A 157 8.41 8.35 -0.25
N ALA A 158 8.75 7.14 0.20
CA ALA A 158 10.09 6.82 0.67
C ALA A 158 11.22 7.08 -0.37
N PRO A 159 11.08 6.69 -1.66
CA PRO A 159 12.04 7.05 -2.71
C PRO A 159 12.18 8.56 -2.97
N VAL A 160 11.14 9.35 -2.67
CA VAL A 160 11.16 10.81 -2.86
C VAL A 160 11.99 11.48 -1.76
N LEU A 161 12.04 10.89 -0.57
CA LEU A 161 12.80 11.40 0.58
C LEU A 161 14.25 10.90 0.59
N SER A 162 14.57 9.85 -0.18
CA SER A 162 15.93 9.27 -0.25
C SER A 162 16.88 10.06 -1.17
N SER A 163 18.16 10.07 -0.82
CA SER A 163 19.26 10.72 -1.52
C SER A 163 19.37 10.29 -3.01
N PRO A 164 19.77 11.17 -3.93
CA PRO A 164 19.94 10.84 -5.36
C PRO A 164 20.90 9.68 -5.65
N SER A 165 21.81 9.35 -4.74
CA SER A 165 22.78 8.25 -4.85
C SER A 165 22.15 6.86 -4.80
N ALA A 166 21.00 6.69 -4.14
CA ALA A 166 20.26 5.42 -4.12
C ALA A 166 19.65 5.07 -5.49
N GLN A 167 19.44 6.08 -6.34
CA GLN A 167 18.81 5.94 -7.66
C GLN A 167 19.76 5.48 -8.78
N LEU A 168 21.07 5.35 -8.50
CA LEU A 168 22.08 4.98 -9.51
C LEU A 168 22.08 3.47 -9.84
N HIS A 169 21.37 2.64 -9.07
CA HIS A 169 21.19 1.24 -9.42
C HIS A 169 19.96 1.07 -10.32
N PRO A 170 20.13 0.75 -11.62
CA PRO A 170 18.99 0.50 -12.49
C PRO A 170 18.17 -0.65 -11.90
N PRO A 171 16.83 -0.61 -11.97
CA PRO A 171 16.01 -1.76 -11.62
C PRO A 171 16.40 -2.88 -12.58
N ARG A 172 17.19 -3.84 -12.08
CA ARG A 172 17.47 -5.04 -12.87
C ARG A 172 16.14 -5.76 -13.03
N LEU A 173 15.72 -5.88 -14.28
CA LEU A 173 14.62 -6.70 -14.83
C LEU A 173 14.50 -8.12 -14.20
N ALA A 174 15.52 -8.56 -13.46
CA ALA A 174 15.55 -9.79 -12.68
C ALA A 174 14.56 -9.83 -11.49
N VAL A 175 14.14 -8.69 -10.92
CA VAL A 175 13.21 -8.66 -9.76
C VAL A 175 11.73 -8.65 -10.18
N SER A 176 11.41 -8.23 -11.40
CA SER A 176 10.03 -8.26 -11.92
C SER A 176 9.48 -9.68 -12.14
N LEU A 177 10.35 -10.65 -12.44
CA LEU A 177 9.94 -12.03 -12.73
C LEU A 177 9.36 -12.78 -11.53
N PRO A 178 10.00 -12.80 -10.34
CA PRO A 178 9.46 -13.50 -9.17
C PRO A 178 8.19 -12.84 -8.62
N MET A 179 8.05 -11.51 -8.71
CA MET A 179 6.87 -10.81 -8.21
C MET A 179 5.64 -11.02 -9.11
N VAL A 180 5.83 -10.99 -10.44
CA VAL A 180 4.80 -11.36 -11.41
C VAL A 180 4.44 -12.85 -11.27
N ALA A 181 5.42 -13.73 -11.04
CA ALA A 181 5.16 -15.15 -10.80
C ALA A 181 4.39 -15.42 -9.50
N ALA A 182 4.71 -14.73 -8.41
CA ALA A 182 3.97 -14.84 -7.15
C ALA A 182 2.53 -14.34 -7.28
N LEU A 183 2.32 -13.28 -8.07
CA LEU A 183 0.99 -12.75 -8.38
C LEU A 183 0.17 -13.73 -9.23
N ILE A 184 0.77 -14.30 -10.28
CA ILE A 184 0.16 -15.36 -11.11
C ILE A 184 -0.19 -16.57 -10.23
N ALA A 185 0.72 -16.98 -9.33
CA ALA A 185 0.49 -18.11 -8.43
C ALA A 185 -0.62 -17.82 -7.41
N LEU A 186 -0.73 -16.60 -6.88
CA LEU A 186 -1.81 -16.21 -5.97
C LEU A 186 -3.17 -16.09 -6.67
N VAL A 187 -3.21 -15.55 -7.89
CA VAL A 187 -4.45 -15.42 -8.67
C VAL A 187 -4.92 -16.78 -9.17
N ILE A 188 -4.03 -17.60 -9.72
CA ILE A 188 -4.36 -18.95 -10.19
C ILE A 188 -4.65 -19.86 -9.00
N GLY A 189 -3.82 -19.82 -7.96
CA GLY A 189 -4.02 -20.61 -6.75
C GLY A 189 -5.30 -20.24 -5.99
N GLY A 190 -5.63 -18.96 -5.89
CA GLY A 190 -6.88 -18.48 -5.29
C GLY A 190 -8.11 -18.85 -6.10
N SER A 191 -8.03 -18.78 -7.44
CA SER A 191 -9.13 -19.20 -8.33
C SER A 191 -9.38 -20.70 -8.29
N ILE A 192 -8.32 -21.52 -8.16
CA ILE A 192 -8.41 -22.97 -8.04
C ILE A 192 -8.92 -23.38 -6.65
N ALA A 193 -8.45 -22.74 -5.57
CA ALA A 193 -8.85 -23.05 -4.20
C ALA A 193 -10.32 -22.70 -3.89
N LEU A 194 -10.89 -21.72 -4.60
CA LEU A 194 -12.29 -21.31 -4.44
C LEU A 194 -13.25 -22.04 -5.39
N GLY A 195 -12.77 -23.02 -6.18
CA GLY A 195 -13.63 -23.81 -7.08
C GLY A 195 -14.21 -23.04 -8.26
N VAL A 196 -13.63 -21.88 -8.62
CA VAL A 196 -14.15 -20.99 -9.68
C VAL A 196 -13.99 -21.57 -11.09
N TRP A 197 -13.20 -22.63 -11.24
CA TRP A 197 -12.96 -23.35 -12.50
C TRP A 197 -13.41 -24.82 -12.48
N GLN A 198 -14.38 -25.16 -11.63
CA GLN A 198 -15.17 -26.40 -11.75
C GLN A 198 -16.57 -26.07 -12.28
#